data_AF-A0A246PK37-F1
#
_entry.id   AF-A0A246PK37-F1
#
_cell.length_a   1.000
_cell.length_b   1.000
_cell.length_c   1.000
_cell.angle_alpha   90.00
_cell.angle_beta   90.00
_cell.angle_gamma   90.00
#
_symmetry.space_group_name_H-M   'P 1'
#
loop_
_entity.id
_entity.type
_entity.pdbx_description
1 polymer ?
#
loop_
_entity_poly.entity_id
_entity_poly.type
_entity_poly.pdbx_seq_one_letter_code
_entity_poly.pdbx_strand_id
1 'polypeptide(L)'
;MKFKAKKNPFHVIFITLFITIFLVSLFFQNENSIFFTLMMLLNIVNLSSFYFSHYDVTESSLVVKHGFILRTEIPFEDIRHITYSGKTLRSEKWTRQQLEIHYNLFDSVTTFVPQEEEKFISLLKENCPQMKVLDMPANK
;
A
#
# COMPACT_ATOMS: atom_id res chain seq x y z
N MET A 1 -9.60 11.19 -9.26
CA MET A 1 -8.51 10.54 -10.01
C MET A 1 -8.03 9.28 -9.29
N LYS A 2 -7.55 8.24 -9.99
CA LYS A 2 -7.10 6.98 -9.35
C LYS A 2 -5.59 6.77 -9.50
N PHE A 3 -4.91 6.36 -8.43
CA PHE A 3 -3.50 5.99 -8.44
C PHE A 3 -3.32 4.57 -7.94
N LYS A 4 -2.56 3.75 -8.68
CA LYS A 4 -2.21 2.38 -8.27
C LYS A 4 -1.00 2.41 -7.34
N ALA A 5 -0.94 1.48 -6.39
CA ALA A 5 0.27 1.25 -5.62
C ALA A 5 1.41 0.73 -6.51
N LYS A 6 2.63 1.23 -6.27
CA LYS A 6 3.88 0.77 -6.87
C LYS A 6 4.21 -0.62 -6.33
N LYS A 7 4.30 -1.61 -7.22
CA LYS A 7 4.52 -3.02 -6.86
C LYS A 7 5.93 -3.44 -7.27
N ASN A 8 6.65 -4.11 -6.37
CA ASN A 8 7.94 -4.70 -6.72
C ASN A 8 7.72 -6.00 -7.52
N PRO A 9 8.24 -6.11 -8.76
CA PRO A 9 8.05 -7.28 -9.61
C PRO A 9 8.66 -8.55 -9.02
N PHE A 10 9.75 -8.47 -8.27
CA PHE A 10 10.32 -9.64 -7.58
C PHE A 10 9.41 -10.16 -6.48
N HIS A 11 8.78 -9.25 -5.71
CA HIS A 11 7.79 -9.66 -4.72
C HIS A 11 6.57 -10.31 -5.38
N VAL A 12 6.10 -9.77 -6.52
CA VAL A 12 5.01 -10.37 -7.32
C VAL A 12 5.36 -11.79 -7.76
N ILE A 13 6.57 -12.00 -8.29
CA ILE A 13 7.02 -13.31 -8.77
C ILE A 13 7.14 -14.29 -7.59
N PHE A 14 7.78 -13.87 -6.49
CA PHE A 14 7.98 -14.71 -5.31
C PHE A 14 6.65 -15.17 -4.72
N ILE A 15 5.71 -14.24 -4.56
CA ILE A 15 4.38 -14.52 -4.04
C ILE A 15 3.60 -15.45 -4.98
N THR A 16 3.65 -15.20 -6.29
CA THR A 16 2.99 -16.07 -7.28
C THR A 16 3.55 -17.49 -7.25
N LEU A 17 4.87 -17.64 -7.19
CA LEU A 17 5.53 -18.95 -7.08
C LEU A 17 5.12 -19.67 -5.79
N PHE A 18 5.10 -18.96 -4.67
CA PHE A 18 4.71 -19.52 -3.37
C PHE A 18 3.27 -20.04 -3.41
N ILE A 19 2.34 -19.28 -4.00
CA ILE A 19 0.95 -19.71 -4.19
C ILE A 19 0.89 -20.95 -5.08
N THR A 20 1.62 -20.99 -6.20
CA THR A 20 1.61 -22.14 -7.10
C THR A 20 2.10 -23.40 -6.39
N ILE A 21 3.21 -23.32 -5.65
CA ILE A 21 3.73 -24.46 -4.86
C ILE A 21 2.70 -24.89 -3.82
N PHE A 22 2.08 -23.93 -3.13
CA PHE A 22 1.07 -24.21 -2.12
C PHE A 22 -0.18 -24.87 -2.71
N LEU A 23 -0.67 -24.38 -3.86
CA LEU A 23 -1.79 -24.98 -4.60
C LEU A 23 -1.48 -26.38 -5.07
N VAL A 24 -0.28 -26.63 -5.60
CA VAL A 24 0.17 -27.98 -5.99
C VAL A 24 0.19 -28.90 -4.76
N SER A 25 0.67 -28.41 -3.62
CA SER A 25 0.74 -29.17 -2.37
C SER A 25 -0.65 -29.61 -1.87
N LEU A 26 -1.71 -28.83 -2.13
CA LEU A 26 -3.10 -29.21 -1.77
C LEU A 26 -3.55 -30.49 -2.48
N PHE A 27 -3.10 -30.76 -3.71
CA PHE A 27 -3.46 -31.97 -4.44
C PHE A 27 -2.79 -33.24 -3.90
N PHE A 28 -1.71 -33.08 -3.14
CA PHE A 28 -0.99 -34.19 -2.50
C PHE A 28 -1.37 -34.38 -1.03
N GLN A 29 -2.28 -33.56 -0.50
CA GLN A 29 -2.80 -33.76 0.85
C GLN A 29 -3.83 -34.89 0.87
N ASN A 30 -3.56 -35.89 1.70
CA ASN A 30 -4.46 -37.03 1.89
C ASN A 30 -5.62 -36.72 2.86
N GLU A 31 -5.54 -35.63 3.64
CA GLU A 31 -6.56 -35.22 4.61
C GLU A 31 -6.86 -33.72 4.55
N ASN A 32 -8.13 -33.37 4.78
CA ASN A 32 -8.60 -31.99 4.90
C ASN A 32 -8.15 -31.36 6.22
N SER A 33 -6.92 -30.85 6.25
CA SER A 33 -6.38 -30.18 7.42
C SER A 33 -6.92 -28.75 7.53
N ILE A 34 -7.69 -28.47 8.58
CA ILE A 34 -8.18 -27.12 8.94
C ILE A 34 -7.01 -26.11 8.98
N PHE A 35 -5.83 -26.54 9.40
CA PHE A 35 -4.63 -25.71 9.42
C PHE A 35 -4.25 -25.20 8.03
N PHE A 36 -4.31 -26.05 7.01
CA PHE A 36 -4.00 -25.67 5.62
C PHE A 36 -5.04 -24.72 5.05
N THR A 37 -6.33 -24.94 5.33
CA THR A 37 -7.40 -24.03 4.91
C THR A 37 -7.23 -22.65 5.54
N LEU A 38 -6.90 -22.58 6.85
CA LEU A 38 -6.65 -21.32 7.53
C LEU A 38 -5.42 -20.59 6.98
N MET A 39 -4.32 -21.32 6.74
CA MET A 39 -3.12 -20.77 6.10
C MET A 39 -3.42 -20.23 4.70
N MET A 40 -4.25 -20.92 3.92
CA MET A 40 -4.66 -20.47 2.59
C MET A 40 -5.44 -19.14 2.68
N LEU A 41 -6.40 -19.06 3.59
CA LEU A 41 -7.20 -17.85 3.78
C LEU A 41 -6.34 -16.65 4.16
N LEU A 42 -5.39 -16.82 5.09
CA LEU A 42 -4.45 -15.77 5.49
C LEU A 42 -3.57 -15.32 4.32
N ASN A 43 -3.10 -16.24 3.48
CA ASN A 43 -2.33 -15.89 2.29
C ASN A 43 -3.16 -15.10 1.27
N ILE A 44 -4.43 -15.47 1.04
CA ILE A 44 -5.32 -14.74 0.13
C ILE A 44 -5.58 -13.31 0.63
N VAL A 45 -5.79 -13.11 1.93
CA VAL A 45 -5.98 -11.78 2.51
C VAL A 45 -4.73 -10.91 2.31
N ASN A 46 -3.54 -11.44 2.61
CA ASN A 46 -2.28 -10.73 2.38
C ASN A 46 -2.07 -10.39 0.89
N LEU A 47 -2.40 -11.33 0.01
CA LEU A 47 -2.34 -11.12 -1.43
C LEU A 47 -3.23 -9.97 -1.86
N SER A 48 -4.47 -9.98 -1.37
CA SER A 48 -5.45 -8.98 -1.75
C SER A 48 -5.00 -7.59 -1.37
N SER A 49 -4.46 -7.41 -0.16
CA SER A 49 -3.83 -6.17 0.30
C SER A 49 -2.80 -5.68 -0.71
N PHE A 50 -1.87 -6.53 -1.12
CA PHE A 50 -0.82 -6.14 -2.05
C PHE A 50 -1.34 -5.79 -3.45
N TYR A 51 -2.32 -6.54 -3.99
CA TYR A 51 -2.77 -6.35 -5.37
C TYR A 51 -3.83 -5.27 -5.56
N PHE A 52 -4.73 -5.11 -4.59
CA PHE A 52 -5.87 -4.21 -4.69
C PHE A 52 -5.65 -2.89 -3.96
N SER A 53 -4.46 -2.63 -3.42
CA SER A 53 -4.14 -1.31 -2.87
C SER A 53 -4.14 -0.23 -3.95
N HIS A 54 -4.98 0.79 -3.77
CA HIS A 54 -5.09 1.94 -4.65
C HIS A 54 -5.59 3.17 -3.90
N TYR A 55 -5.37 4.33 -4.51
CA TYR A 55 -5.81 5.62 -4.03
C TYR A 55 -6.88 6.16 -4.97
N ASP A 56 -8.00 6.59 -4.41
CA ASP A 56 -9.00 7.38 -5.12
C ASP A 56 -8.96 8.80 -4.53
N VAL A 57 -8.56 9.77 -5.35
CA VAL A 57 -8.59 11.20 -5.02
C VAL A 57 -9.93 11.75 -5.49
N THR A 58 -10.80 12.14 -4.55
CA THR A 58 -12.12 12.73 -4.82
C THR A 58 -12.02 14.26 -4.83
N GLU A 59 -13.15 14.97 -4.85
CA GLU A 59 -13.17 16.44 -4.79
C GLU A 59 -12.79 16.98 -3.41
N SER A 60 -13.04 16.24 -2.33
CA SER A 60 -12.84 16.70 -0.95
C SER A 60 -12.02 15.76 -0.07
N SER A 61 -11.77 14.53 -0.53
CA SER A 61 -11.13 13.48 0.27
C SER A 61 -10.14 12.62 -0.51
N LEU A 62 -9.14 12.13 0.21
CA LEU A 62 -8.27 11.05 -0.23
C LEU A 62 -8.79 9.73 0.34
N VAL A 63 -9.22 8.83 -0.55
CA VAL A 63 -9.62 7.48 -0.17
C VAL A 63 -8.44 6.54 -0.39
N VAL A 64 -7.88 6.03 0.70
CA VAL A 64 -6.83 5.01 0.72
C VAL A 64 -7.49 3.65 0.86
N LYS A 65 -7.37 2.80 -0.16
CA LYS A 65 -7.84 1.41 -0.10
C LYS A 65 -6.65 0.48 0.03
N HIS A 66 -6.73 -0.42 0.99
CA HIS A 66 -5.72 -1.42 1.28
C HIS A 66 -6.36 -2.82 1.20
N GLY A 67 -6.21 -3.45 0.03
CA GLY A 67 -6.88 -4.71 -0.26
C GLY A 67 -8.39 -4.58 -0.43
N PHE A 68 -9.12 -5.65 -0.08
CA PHE A 68 -10.58 -5.68 -0.17
C PHE A 68 -11.30 -5.12 1.06
N ILE A 69 -10.63 -5.12 2.22
CA ILE A 69 -11.31 -4.94 3.52
C ILE A 69 -11.12 -3.53 4.05
N LEU A 70 -9.90 -2.99 3.95
CA LEU A 70 -9.55 -1.72 4.57
C LEU A 70 -9.75 -0.58 3.58
N ARG A 71 -10.65 0.33 3.91
CA ARG A 71 -10.87 1.60 3.23
C ARG A 71 -10.82 2.71 4.26
N THR A 72 -9.87 3.61 4.11
CA THR A 72 -9.74 4.81 4.95
C THR A 72 -10.02 6.01 4.08
N GLU A 73 -10.95 6.86 4.50
CA GLU A 73 -11.25 8.12 3.83
C GLU A 73 -10.74 9.27 4.69
N ILE A 74 -9.91 10.12 4.09
CA ILE A 74 -9.20 11.19 4.77
C ILE A 74 -9.59 12.51 4.09
N PRO A 75 -10.36 13.39 4.73
CA PRO A 75 -10.65 14.72 4.21
C PRO A 75 -9.37 15.51 3.95
N PHE A 76 -9.33 16.30 2.88
CA PHE A 76 -8.14 17.09 2.53
C PHE A 76 -7.77 18.12 3.60
N GLU A 77 -8.77 18.69 4.28
CA GLU A 77 -8.58 19.62 5.40
C GLU A 77 -7.78 19.02 6.56
N ASP A 78 -7.92 17.70 6.79
CA ASP A 78 -7.28 17.00 7.89
C ASP A 78 -5.85 16.54 7.56
N ILE A 79 -5.46 16.53 6.29
CA ILE A 79 -4.12 16.11 5.87
C ILE A 79 -3.11 17.18 6.27
N ARG A 80 -2.17 16.82 7.16
CA ARG A 80 -1.16 17.75 7.67
C ARG A 80 0.20 17.57 7.00
N HIS A 81 0.67 16.33 6.95
CA HIS A 81 1.95 16.04 6.32
C HIS A 81 2.01 14.61 5.82
N ILE A 82 2.84 14.44 4.81
CA ILE A 82 3.13 13.15 4.19
C ILE A 82 4.61 12.88 4.34
N THR A 83 4.91 11.71 4.89
CA THR A 83 6.27 11.26 5.16
C THR A 83 6.56 10.02 4.34
N TYR A 84 7.76 9.95 3.78
CA TYR A 84 8.25 8.75 3.12
C TYR A 84 9.20 8.00 4.06
N SER A 85 8.84 6.78 4.42
CA SER A 85 9.66 5.91 5.26
C SER A 85 10.47 4.91 4.41
N GLY A 86 11.70 4.64 4.82
CA GLY A 86 12.63 3.68 4.21
C GLY A 86 13.73 4.29 3.35
N LYS A 87 13.38 5.01 2.26
CA LYS A 87 14.33 5.70 1.36
C LYS A 87 13.72 6.99 0.80
N THR A 88 14.54 7.87 0.24
CA THR A 88 14.15 9.18 -0.32
C THR A 88 13.20 9.10 -1.52
N LEU A 89 12.36 10.13 -1.69
CA LEU A 89 11.30 10.35 -2.70
C LEU A 89 11.61 9.94 -4.16
N ARG A 90 12.88 9.74 -4.52
CA ARG A 90 13.36 9.51 -5.90
C ARG A 90 14.10 8.20 -6.09
N SER A 91 13.80 7.19 -5.28
CA SER A 91 14.35 5.86 -5.50
C SER A 91 13.80 5.25 -6.80
N GLU A 92 14.62 5.26 -7.86
CA GLU A 92 14.39 4.49 -9.09
C GLU A 92 14.26 2.98 -8.82
N LYS A 93 14.88 2.50 -7.74
CA LYS A 93 14.85 1.08 -7.36
C LYS A 93 13.55 0.72 -6.65
N TRP A 94 13.05 -0.48 -6.94
CA TRP A 94 11.93 -1.15 -6.27
C TRP A 94 12.24 -1.39 -4.78
N THR A 95 12.03 -0.38 -3.95
CA THR A 95 12.41 -0.40 -2.54
C THR A 95 11.18 -0.60 -1.66
N ARG A 96 11.39 -1.04 -0.40
CA ARG A 96 10.34 -1.17 0.63
C ARG A 96 9.90 0.20 1.16
N GLN A 97 9.79 1.19 0.28
CA GLN A 97 9.32 2.51 0.67
C GLN A 97 7.85 2.44 1.07
N GLN A 98 7.52 3.15 2.13
CA GLN A 98 6.17 3.29 2.63
C GLN A 98 5.81 4.77 2.63
N LEU A 99 4.58 5.05 2.25
CA LEU A 99 3.98 6.36 2.34
C LEU A 99 3.19 6.41 3.65
N GLU A 100 3.55 7.33 4.54
CA GLU A 100 2.81 7.61 5.76
C GLU A 100 2.08 8.94 5.61
N ILE A 101 0.77 8.90 5.76
CA ILE A 101 -0.09 10.08 5.66
C ILE A 101 -0.58 10.39 7.06
N HIS A 102 -0.16 11.54 7.60
CA HIS A 102 -0.57 12.00 8.91
C HIS A 102 -1.75 12.96 8.78
N TYR A 103 -2.84 12.63 9.45
CA TYR A 103 -4.10 13.36 9.42
C TYR A 103 -4.64 13.59 10.84
N ASN A 104 -5.72 14.36 10.96
CA ASN A 104 -6.32 14.75 12.25
C ASN A 104 -5.28 15.33 13.23
N LEU A 105 -5.36 15.03 14.53
CA LEU A 105 -4.37 15.45 15.53
C LEU A 105 -3.27 14.42 15.77
N PHE A 106 -3.58 13.12 15.68
CA PHE A 106 -2.65 12.04 16.01
C PHE A 106 -2.74 10.82 15.10
N ASP A 107 -3.58 10.86 14.06
CA ASP A 107 -3.82 9.70 13.22
C ASP A 107 -2.80 9.62 12.08
N SER A 108 -2.39 8.41 11.74
CA SER A 108 -1.62 8.16 10.52
C SER A 108 -2.09 6.89 9.82
N VAL A 109 -1.91 6.86 8.50
CA VAL A 109 -2.09 5.65 7.70
C VAL A 109 -0.82 5.37 6.91
N THR A 110 -0.30 4.16 7.08
CA THR A 110 0.88 3.68 6.35
C THR A 110 0.43 2.81 5.20
N THR A 111 0.91 3.12 4.01
CA THR A 111 0.46 2.48 2.77
C THR A 111 1.59 2.43 1.72
N PHE A 112 1.36 1.71 0.63
CA PHE A 112 2.34 1.54 -0.44
C PHE A 112 2.49 2.82 -1.27
N VAL A 113 3.71 3.19 -1.61
CA VAL A 113 3.97 4.35 -2.48
C VAL A 113 3.19 4.25 -3.80
N PRO A 114 2.53 5.33 -4.27
CA PRO A 114 1.82 5.32 -5.55
C PRO A 114 2.78 5.17 -6.74
N GLN A 115 2.31 4.60 -7.85
CA GLN A 115 3.14 4.39 -9.05
C GLN A 115 3.54 5.70 -9.74
N GLU A 116 2.64 6.68 -9.78
CA GLU A 116 2.87 8.03 -10.33
C GLU A 116 3.11 9.02 -9.17
N GLU A 117 4.24 8.88 -8.47
CA GLU A 117 4.56 9.61 -7.23
C GLU A 117 4.48 11.13 -7.39
N GLU A 118 5.17 11.70 -8.39
CA GLU A 118 5.22 13.14 -8.61
C GLU A 118 3.85 13.74 -8.91
N LYS A 119 3.05 13.03 -9.71
CA LYS A 119 1.69 13.45 -10.06
C LYS A 119 0.75 13.36 -8.88
N PHE A 120 0.88 12.31 -8.06
CA PHE A 120 0.12 12.16 -6.82
C PHE A 120 0.41 13.30 -5.85
N ILE A 121 1.69 13.61 -5.60
CA ILE A 121 2.07 14.70 -4.70
C ILE A 121 1.67 16.07 -5.25
N SER A 122 1.77 16.30 -6.55
CA SER A 122 1.34 17.56 -7.17
C SER A 122 -0.16 17.76 -6.98
N LEU A 123 -0.96 16.72 -7.24
CA LEU A 123 -2.41 16.75 -7.04
C LEU A 123 -2.78 16.99 -5.57
N LEU A 124 -2.08 16.37 -4.63
CA LEU A 124 -2.32 16.61 -3.21
C LEU A 124 -1.92 18.02 -2.77
N LYS A 125 -0.85 18.59 -3.32
CA LYS A 125 -0.47 19.99 -3.03
C LYS A 125 -1.49 20.98 -3.57
N GLU A 126 -2.11 20.68 -4.70
CA GLU A 126 -3.19 21.50 -5.27
C GLU A 126 -4.45 21.48 -4.38
N ASN A 127 -4.82 20.31 -3.85
CA ASN A 127 -6.03 20.16 -3.03
C ASN A 127 -5.80 20.47 -1.53
N CYS A 128 -4.58 20.33 -1.03
CA CYS A 128 -4.18 20.55 0.36
C CYS A 128 -2.99 21.51 0.45
N PRO A 129 -3.16 22.82 0.25
CA PRO A 129 -2.05 23.78 0.27
C PRO A 129 -1.31 23.84 1.62
N GLN A 130 -1.97 23.44 2.72
CA GLN A 130 -1.39 23.36 4.07
C GLN A 130 -0.49 22.14 4.28
N MET A 131 -0.58 21.13 3.40
CA MET A 131 0.14 19.87 3.55
C MET A 131 1.64 20.07 3.34
N LYS A 132 2.46 19.52 4.26
CA LYS A 132 3.91 19.47 4.12
C LYS A 132 4.37 18.09 3.66
N VAL A 133 5.29 18.05 2.69
CA VAL A 133 5.99 16.80 2.32
C VAL A 133 7.29 16.75 3.10
N LEU A 134 7.42 15.75 3.97
CA LEU A 134 8.61 15.52 4.77
C LEU A 134 9.39 14.35 4.17
N ASP A 135 10.55 14.64 3.61
CA ASP A 135 11.53 13.61 3.30
C ASP A 135 12.27 13.27 4.59
N MET A 136 11.96 12.13 5.22
CA MET A 136 12.86 11.61 6.25
C MET A 136 14.12 11.12 5.55
N PRO A 137 15.30 11.73 5.80
CA PRO A 137 16.54 11.12 5.36
C PRO A 137 16.65 9.76 6.05
N ALA A 138 16.89 8.71 5.26
CA ALA A 138 17.27 7.42 5.82
C ALA A 138 18.48 7.67 6.73
N ASN A 139 18.30 7.45 8.03
CA ASN A 139 19.38 7.60 8.99
C ASN A 139 20.57 6.75 8.49
N LYS A 140 21.74 7.39 8.39
CA LYS A 140 22.96 6.82 7.81
C LYS A 140 23.40 5.55 8.55
#